data_AF-A0A1M5W8H4-F1
#
_entry.id   AF-A0A1M5W8H4-F1
#
_cell.length_a   1.000
_cell.length_b   1.000
_cell.length_c   1.000
_cell.angle_alpha   90.00
_cell.angle_beta   90.00
_cell.angle_gamma   90.00
#
_symmetry.space_group_name_H-M   'P 1'
#
loop_
_entity.id
_entity.type
_entity.pdbx_description
1 polymer ?
#
loop_
_entity_poly.entity_id
_entity_poly.type
_entity_poly.pdbx_seq_one_letter_code
_entity_poly.pdbx_strand_id
1 'polypeptide(L)'
;MLERKLWKKFDYILFITIILLCIYGFIVIASATSKTKGSDIQLDINFLKQLIKNPFLKTQITSFVLGLIAIFILALLNYETFGRLYLLIYGFCNLLLIAVLLFGTGEETWGAKSWLSIGGFSFQPSEIVKIGIIISVAKFIDNNKEKINEPFTLLKILMFSLAPVALILMQPDFGTATVFMFFIFIMLFIAGLNIKYILYAVGAGLISLPVLWLFLLKGYQKDRIRVFLDPSLDAMGAGYQVIQSKIAIGSGKILGRGLFHGVQTQYGFLPEKHTDFIFAVIGEELGLIGGLVLLLLYFIMLYRLIIIAKNSKDLTGSLIVIGIAAMISFHIIENIGMTMGLMPVTGIPLPFISYGGTFLLANLISIGLVLSIGMRKDKLNF
;
A
#
# COMPACT_ATOMS: atom_id res chain seq x y z
N MET A 1 30.25 -2.47 -20.53
CA MET A 1 30.95 -2.08 -19.28
C MET A 1 30.07 -1.30 -18.30
N LEU A 2 29.20 -0.39 -18.75
CA LEU A 2 28.31 0.40 -17.87
C LEU A 2 27.38 -0.47 -17.01
N GLU A 3 26.73 -1.48 -17.61
CA GLU A 3 25.79 -2.37 -16.91
C GLU A 3 26.45 -3.14 -15.75
N ARG A 4 27.64 -3.71 -15.96
CA ARG A 4 28.40 -4.39 -14.90
C ARG A 4 28.76 -3.48 -13.72
N LYS A 5 28.93 -2.17 -13.95
CA LYS A 5 29.18 -1.19 -12.86
C LYS A 5 27.89 -0.85 -12.10
N LEU A 6 26.74 -0.81 -12.77
CA LEU A 6 25.45 -0.53 -12.14
C LEU A 6 25.02 -1.66 -11.20
N TRP A 7 25.21 -2.92 -11.59
CA TRP A 7 24.86 -4.08 -10.75
C TRP A 7 25.63 -4.14 -9.43
N LYS A 8 26.86 -3.61 -9.38
CA LYS A 8 27.62 -3.49 -8.13
C LYS A 8 26.98 -2.54 -7.11
N LYS A 9 26.09 -1.66 -7.55
CA LYS A 9 25.37 -0.69 -6.70
C LYS A 9 23.94 -1.12 -6.39
N PHE A 10 23.55 -2.32 -6.83
CA PHE A 10 22.25 -2.88 -6.53
C PHE A 10 22.10 -3.08 -5.01
N ASP A 11 20.97 -2.67 -4.46
CA ASP A 11 20.68 -2.83 -3.04
C ASP A 11 20.17 -4.25 -2.75
N TYR A 12 21.11 -5.18 -2.56
CA TYR A 12 20.79 -6.58 -2.28
C TYR A 12 20.03 -6.76 -0.96
N ILE A 13 20.26 -5.89 0.03
CA ILE A 13 19.56 -5.97 1.32
C ILE A 13 18.08 -5.67 1.12
N LEU A 14 17.76 -4.58 0.40
CA LEU A 14 16.38 -4.25 0.06
C LEU A 14 15.74 -5.39 -0.73
N PHE A 15 16.39 -5.85 -1.80
CA PHE A 15 15.85 -6.91 -2.65
C PHE A 15 15.56 -8.21 -1.88
N ILE A 16 16.52 -8.73 -1.11
CA ILE A 16 16.34 -9.94 -0.30
C ILE A 16 15.22 -9.75 0.72
N THR A 17 15.14 -8.58 1.36
CA THR A 17 14.04 -8.27 2.32
C THR A 17 12.67 -8.35 1.65
N ILE A 18 12.54 -7.84 0.43
CA ILE A 18 11.29 -7.94 -0.35
C ILE A 18 10.95 -9.39 -0.70
N ILE A 19 11.95 -10.21 -1.08
CA ILE A 19 11.73 -11.64 -1.33
C ILE A 19 11.25 -12.34 -0.06
N LEU A 20 11.88 -12.08 1.09
CA LEU A 20 11.48 -12.65 2.37
C LEU A 20 10.06 -12.23 2.78
N LEU A 21 9.70 -10.96 2.59
CA LEU A 21 8.33 -10.47 2.81
C LEU A 21 7.32 -11.20 1.91
N CYS A 22 7.60 -11.35 0.61
CA CYS A 22 6.69 -12.07 -0.30
C CYS A 22 6.55 -13.54 0.08
N ILE A 23 7.64 -14.22 0.48
CA ILE A 23 7.61 -15.60 0.96
C ILE A 23 6.77 -15.71 2.23
N TYR A 24 6.97 -14.79 3.18
CA TYR A 24 6.14 -14.70 4.39
C TYR A 24 4.66 -14.56 4.00
N GLY A 25 4.34 -13.64 3.09
CA GLY A 25 3.00 -13.44 2.57
C GLY A 25 2.39 -14.71 1.97
N PHE A 26 3.13 -15.43 1.12
CA PHE A 26 2.67 -16.69 0.55
C PHE A 26 2.33 -17.73 1.60
N ILE A 27 3.16 -17.88 2.63
CA ILE A 27 2.93 -18.84 3.72
C ILE A 27 1.65 -18.49 4.47
N VAL A 28 1.45 -17.21 4.81
CA VAL A 28 0.26 -16.78 5.55
C VAL A 28 -0.99 -16.85 4.68
N ILE A 29 -0.95 -16.44 3.41
CA ILE A 29 -2.08 -16.58 2.48
C ILE A 29 -2.45 -18.06 2.30
N ALA A 30 -1.45 -18.94 2.17
CA ALA A 30 -1.67 -20.37 2.06
C ALA A 30 -2.44 -20.90 3.27
N SER A 31 -2.07 -20.44 4.47
CA SER A 31 -2.77 -20.78 5.69
C SER A 31 -4.18 -20.19 5.78
N ALA A 32 -4.32 -18.89 5.50
CA ALA A 32 -5.59 -18.18 5.56
C ALA A 32 -6.64 -18.72 4.59
N THR A 33 -6.21 -19.27 3.46
CA THR A 33 -7.09 -19.73 2.36
C THR A 33 -7.15 -21.26 2.21
N SER A 34 -6.46 -22.01 3.06
CA SER A 34 -6.51 -23.47 3.03
C SER A 34 -7.93 -23.98 3.31
N LYS A 35 -8.35 -25.01 2.57
CA LYS A 35 -9.59 -25.76 2.83
C LYS A 35 -9.38 -26.90 3.84
N THR A 36 -8.14 -27.35 3.99
CA THR A 36 -7.73 -28.43 4.89
C THR A 36 -7.30 -27.81 6.22
N LYS A 37 -7.87 -28.30 7.33
CA LYS A 37 -7.83 -27.63 8.63
C LYS A 37 -7.15 -28.52 9.68
N GLY A 38 -6.36 -27.92 10.56
CA GLY A 38 -5.92 -28.54 11.82
C GLY A 38 -5.11 -29.84 11.66
N SER A 39 -5.34 -30.79 12.57
CA SER A 39 -4.57 -32.03 12.75
C SER A 39 -4.63 -33.02 11.57
N ASP A 40 -5.50 -32.80 10.60
CA ASP A 40 -5.61 -33.63 9.39
C ASP A 40 -4.61 -33.22 8.30
N ILE A 41 -3.78 -32.19 8.56
CA ILE A 41 -2.73 -31.76 7.64
C ILE A 41 -1.56 -32.74 7.72
N GLN A 42 -1.53 -33.68 6.79
CA GLN A 42 -0.29 -34.35 6.41
C GLN A 42 0.41 -33.49 5.35
N LEU A 43 1.67 -33.11 5.63
CA LEU A 43 2.55 -32.42 4.68
C LEU A 43 2.99 -33.38 3.56
N ASP A 44 2.04 -33.83 2.76
CA ASP A 44 2.24 -34.76 1.67
C ASP A 44 2.20 -34.05 0.31
N ILE A 45 2.48 -34.80 -0.75
CA ILE A 45 2.46 -34.30 -2.13
C ILE A 45 1.04 -33.80 -2.50
N ASN A 46 -0.01 -34.36 -1.91
CA ASN A 46 -1.39 -33.96 -2.20
C ASN A 46 -1.72 -32.59 -1.60
N PHE A 47 -1.25 -32.31 -0.39
CA PHE A 47 -1.34 -31.00 0.24
C PHE A 47 -0.63 -29.93 -0.59
N LEU A 48 0.60 -30.22 -1.07
CA LEU A 48 1.31 -29.31 -1.97
C LEU A 48 0.54 -29.08 -3.28
N LYS A 49 -0.03 -30.14 -3.88
CA LYS A 49 -0.89 -30.02 -5.07
C LYS A 49 -2.14 -29.18 -4.80
N GLN A 50 -2.72 -29.27 -3.60
CA GLN A 50 -3.89 -28.49 -3.20
C GLN A 50 -3.54 -27.01 -3.05
N LEU A 51 -2.41 -26.69 -2.42
CA LEU A 51 -1.92 -25.31 -2.32
C LEU A 51 -1.67 -24.69 -3.70
N ILE A 52 -1.02 -25.42 -4.61
CA ILE A 52 -0.74 -24.91 -5.97
C ILE A 52 -2.04 -24.70 -6.77
N LYS A 53 -3.08 -25.52 -6.53
CA LYS A 53 -4.40 -25.36 -7.16
C LYS A 53 -5.25 -24.25 -6.55
N ASN A 54 -4.84 -23.66 -5.43
CA ASN A 54 -5.59 -22.59 -4.79
C ASN A 54 -5.58 -21.33 -5.69
N PRO A 55 -6.76 -20.81 -6.10
CA PRO A 55 -6.84 -19.66 -7.01
C PRO A 55 -6.19 -18.40 -6.43
N PHE A 56 -6.26 -18.18 -5.12
CA PHE A 56 -5.64 -17.04 -4.46
C PHE A 56 -4.11 -17.09 -4.57
N LEU A 57 -3.52 -18.24 -4.25
CA LEU A 57 -2.07 -18.43 -4.39
C LEU A 57 -1.62 -18.36 -5.84
N LYS A 58 -2.39 -18.92 -6.78
CA LYS A 58 -2.07 -18.85 -8.22
C LYS A 58 -1.95 -17.40 -8.68
N THR A 59 -2.94 -16.56 -8.39
CA THR A 59 -2.91 -15.14 -8.74
C THR A 59 -1.76 -14.41 -8.06
N GLN A 60 -1.50 -14.69 -6.77
CA GLN A 60 -0.40 -14.05 -6.03
C GLN A 60 0.97 -14.44 -6.61
N ILE A 61 1.19 -15.73 -6.93
CA ILE A 61 2.44 -16.22 -7.54
C ILE A 61 2.63 -15.64 -8.94
N THR A 62 1.58 -15.61 -9.77
CA THR A 62 1.65 -14.98 -11.09
C THR A 62 2.04 -13.50 -10.98
N SER A 63 1.41 -12.77 -10.06
CA SER A 63 1.70 -11.36 -9.84
C SER A 63 3.11 -11.12 -9.29
N PHE A 64 3.60 -12.02 -8.43
CA PHE A 64 4.98 -12.00 -7.94
C PHE A 64 6.00 -12.23 -9.06
N VAL A 65 5.80 -13.24 -9.91
CA VAL A 65 6.70 -13.52 -11.04
C VAL A 65 6.73 -12.34 -12.01
N LEU A 66 5.56 -11.78 -12.37
CA LEU A 66 5.47 -10.58 -13.19
C LEU A 66 6.14 -9.37 -12.53
N GLY A 67 5.98 -9.21 -11.22
CA GLY A 67 6.61 -8.14 -10.45
C GLY A 67 8.13 -8.30 -10.33
N LEU A 68 8.65 -9.52 -10.22
CA LEU A 68 10.10 -9.78 -10.27
C LEU A 68 10.66 -9.38 -11.64
N ILE A 69 10.01 -9.80 -12.73
CA ILE A 69 10.39 -9.40 -14.08
C ILE A 69 10.37 -7.86 -14.19
N ALA A 70 9.33 -7.21 -13.67
CA ALA A 70 9.22 -5.76 -13.65
C ALA A 70 10.34 -5.09 -12.86
N ILE A 71 10.76 -5.64 -11.70
CA ILE A 71 11.90 -5.13 -10.92
C ILE A 71 13.17 -5.13 -11.78
N PHE A 72 13.48 -6.24 -12.45
CA PHE A 72 14.68 -6.35 -13.28
C PHE A 72 14.63 -5.40 -14.49
N ILE A 73 13.49 -5.29 -15.16
CA ILE A 73 13.30 -4.34 -16.27
C ILE A 73 13.48 -2.90 -15.80
N LEU A 74 12.81 -2.50 -14.72
CA LEU A 74 12.85 -1.13 -14.19
C LEU A 74 14.23 -0.77 -13.65
N ALA A 75 14.94 -1.71 -13.02
CA ALA A 75 16.32 -1.52 -12.58
C ALA A 75 17.25 -1.12 -13.74
N LEU A 76 17.03 -1.69 -14.94
CA LEU A 76 17.78 -1.38 -16.15
C LEU A 76 17.38 -0.04 -16.80
N LEU A 77 16.13 0.40 -16.64
CA LEU A 77 15.65 1.68 -17.17
C LEU A 77 16.11 2.87 -16.33
N ASN A 78 16.49 3.98 -16.97
CA ASN A 78 16.85 5.21 -16.27
C ASN A 78 15.59 5.90 -15.72
N TYR A 79 15.53 6.10 -14.40
CA TYR A 79 14.40 6.76 -13.75
C TYR A 79 14.18 8.20 -14.23
N GLU A 80 15.24 8.88 -14.68
CA GLU A 80 15.17 10.24 -15.26
C GLU A 80 14.25 10.28 -16.49
N THR A 81 14.09 9.17 -17.22
CA THR A 81 13.14 9.08 -18.34
C THR A 81 11.70 9.21 -17.86
N PHE A 82 11.32 8.58 -16.75
CA PHE A 82 9.99 8.75 -16.16
C PHE A 82 9.78 10.19 -15.68
N GLY A 83 10.82 10.81 -15.11
CA GLY A 83 10.81 12.23 -14.77
C GLY A 83 10.60 13.15 -15.98
N ARG A 84 11.15 12.83 -17.16
CA ARG A 84 10.91 13.62 -18.38
C ARG A 84 9.48 13.46 -18.92
N LEU A 85 8.88 12.29 -18.74
CA LEU A 85 7.53 11.97 -19.21
C LEU A 85 6.44 12.27 -18.16
N TYR A 86 6.78 13.02 -17.11
CA TYR A 86 5.91 13.20 -15.93
C TYR A 86 4.51 13.75 -16.25
N LEU A 87 4.37 14.63 -17.25
CA LEU A 87 3.05 15.15 -17.70
C LEU A 87 2.24 14.10 -18.46
N LEU A 88 2.89 13.27 -19.28
CA LEU A 88 2.21 12.18 -20.00
C LEU A 88 1.75 11.11 -19.02
N ILE A 89 2.60 10.74 -18.04
CA ILE A 89 2.25 9.82 -16.96
C ILE A 89 1.08 10.37 -16.15
N TYR A 90 1.10 11.66 -15.82
CA TYR A 90 0.03 12.33 -15.09
C TYR A 90 -1.30 12.30 -15.86
N GLY A 91 -1.27 12.67 -17.15
CA GLY A 91 -2.45 12.64 -18.01
C GLY A 91 -3.05 11.24 -18.11
N PHE A 92 -2.20 10.22 -18.35
CA PHE A 92 -2.61 8.83 -18.38
C PHE A 92 -3.25 8.38 -17.05
N CYS A 93 -2.65 8.74 -15.92
CA CYS A 93 -3.17 8.42 -14.59
C CYS A 93 -4.57 9.02 -14.35
N ASN A 94 -4.76 10.29 -14.68
CA ASN A 94 -6.06 10.95 -14.50
C ASN A 94 -7.10 10.38 -15.48
N LEU A 95 -6.74 10.09 -16.73
CA LEU A 95 -7.62 9.41 -17.68
C LEU A 95 -8.05 8.05 -17.17
N LEU A 96 -7.14 7.31 -16.53
CA LEU A 96 -7.45 6.01 -15.95
C LEU A 96 -8.41 6.13 -14.75
N LEU A 97 -8.24 7.14 -13.89
CA LEU A 97 -9.19 7.43 -12.81
C LEU A 97 -10.56 7.88 -13.34
N ILE A 98 -10.60 8.65 -14.44
CA ILE A 98 -11.85 9.03 -15.11
C ILE A 98 -12.52 7.79 -15.71
N ALA A 99 -11.75 6.88 -16.31
CA ALA A 99 -12.28 5.63 -16.84
C ALA A 99 -12.94 4.79 -15.73
N VAL A 100 -12.38 4.78 -14.51
CA VAL A 100 -13.02 4.16 -13.35
C VAL A 100 -14.33 4.85 -12.96
N LEU A 101 -14.42 6.17 -13.02
CA LEU A 101 -15.68 6.87 -12.72
C LEU A 101 -16.80 6.48 -13.70
N LEU A 102 -16.46 6.24 -14.97
CA LEU A 102 -17.42 5.93 -16.03
C LEU A 102 -17.76 4.43 -16.11
N PHE A 103 -16.75 3.57 -15.96
CA PHE A 103 -16.85 2.12 -16.23
C PHE A 103 -16.48 1.24 -15.03
N GLY A 104 -16.21 1.86 -13.87
CA GLY A 104 -15.79 1.16 -12.67
C GLY A 104 -16.87 0.25 -12.11
N THR A 105 -16.43 -0.91 -11.62
CA THR A 105 -17.25 -1.91 -10.92
C THR A 105 -16.83 -1.98 -9.45
N GLY A 106 -17.62 -2.69 -8.63
CA GLY A 106 -17.33 -2.90 -7.20
C GLY A 106 -18.23 -2.13 -6.24
N GLU A 107 -19.15 -1.29 -6.72
CA GLU A 107 -20.06 -0.49 -5.87
C GLU A 107 -20.94 -1.38 -4.97
N GLU A 108 -21.53 -2.44 -5.52
CA GLU A 108 -22.41 -3.34 -4.75
C GLU A 108 -21.63 -4.26 -3.79
N THR A 109 -20.38 -4.59 -4.11
CA THR A 109 -19.57 -5.55 -3.35
C THR A 109 -18.74 -4.87 -2.25
N TRP A 110 -18.19 -3.70 -2.54
CA TRP A 110 -17.19 -3.01 -1.71
C TRP A 110 -17.57 -1.56 -1.39
N GLY A 111 -18.72 -1.07 -1.87
CA GLY A 111 -19.21 0.29 -1.62
C GLY A 111 -18.50 1.38 -2.43
N ALA A 112 -17.65 1.00 -3.40
CA ALA A 112 -16.87 1.93 -4.21
C ALA A 112 -16.68 1.41 -5.64
N LYS A 113 -16.78 2.29 -6.64
CA LYS A 113 -16.42 1.99 -8.04
C LYS A 113 -14.91 2.13 -8.18
N SER A 114 -14.14 1.12 -7.81
CA SER A 114 -12.67 1.18 -7.76
C SER A 114 -11.95 0.18 -8.68
N TRP A 115 -12.70 -0.71 -9.34
CA TRP A 115 -12.13 -1.78 -10.18
C TRP A 115 -12.53 -1.65 -11.65
N LEU A 116 -11.63 -2.03 -12.56
CA LEU A 116 -11.92 -2.18 -13.98
C LEU A 116 -11.80 -3.65 -14.39
N SER A 117 -12.82 -4.15 -15.08
CA SER A 117 -12.87 -5.51 -15.60
C SER A 117 -12.79 -5.49 -17.13
N ILE A 118 -11.74 -6.11 -17.70
CA ILE A 118 -11.52 -6.21 -19.14
C ILE A 118 -11.26 -7.68 -19.49
N GLY A 119 -12.12 -8.29 -20.31
CA GLY A 119 -11.90 -9.64 -20.84
C GLY A 119 -11.72 -10.73 -19.78
N GLY A 120 -12.41 -10.63 -18.65
CA GLY A 120 -12.30 -11.58 -17.54
C GLY A 120 -11.14 -11.33 -16.57
N PHE A 121 -10.31 -10.31 -16.82
CA PHE A 121 -9.31 -9.81 -15.87
C PHE A 121 -9.84 -8.57 -15.15
N SER A 122 -9.72 -8.54 -13.83
CA SER A 122 -10.05 -7.37 -13.01
C SER A 122 -8.80 -6.83 -12.35
N PHE A 123 -8.62 -5.52 -12.39
CA PHE A 123 -7.54 -4.83 -11.70
C PHE A 123 -8.02 -3.53 -11.09
N GLN A 124 -7.32 -3.10 -10.05
CA GLN A 124 -7.59 -1.84 -9.36
C GLN A 124 -6.67 -0.74 -9.91
N PRO A 125 -7.19 0.24 -10.66
CA PRO A 125 -6.34 1.23 -11.31
C PRO A 125 -5.61 2.17 -10.35
N SER A 126 -6.21 2.45 -9.18
CA SER A 126 -5.60 3.31 -8.17
C SER A 126 -4.22 2.84 -7.73
N GLU A 127 -3.97 1.54 -7.74
CA GLU A 127 -2.67 0.95 -7.41
C GLU A 127 -1.56 1.37 -8.37
N ILE A 128 -1.87 1.44 -9.66
CA ILE A 128 -0.93 1.90 -10.69
C ILE A 128 -0.80 3.43 -10.63
N VAL A 129 -1.93 4.12 -10.41
CA VAL A 129 -1.99 5.58 -10.37
C VAL A 129 -1.16 6.15 -9.21
N LYS A 130 -1.10 5.49 -8.04
CA LYS A 130 -0.23 5.92 -6.93
C LYS A 130 1.22 6.14 -7.38
N ILE A 131 1.76 5.16 -8.12
CA ILE A 131 3.14 5.20 -8.62
C ILE A 131 3.33 6.34 -9.62
N GLY A 132 2.42 6.46 -10.58
CA GLY A 132 2.49 7.52 -11.59
C GLY A 132 2.38 8.91 -11.00
N ILE A 133 1.46 9.12 -10.05
CA ILE A 133 1.30 10.40 -9.35
C ILE A 133 2.51 10.72 -8.47
N ILE A 134 3.12 9.73 -7.80
CA ILE A 134 4.38 9.95 -7.07
C ILE A 134 5.47 10.48 -8.02
N ILE A 135 5.63 9.87 -9.20
CA ILE A 135 6.61 10.33 -10.21
C ILE A 135 6.28 11.75 -10.67
N SER A 136 5.02 11.99 -11.03
CA SER A 136 4.56 13.26 -11.57
C SER A 136 4.67 14.41 -10.58
N VAL A 137 4.25 14.18 -9.34
CA VAL A 137 4.32 15.16 -8.26
C VAL A 137 5.76 15.40 -7.85
N ALA A 138 6.61 14.37 -7.76
CA ALA A 138 8.03 14.52 -7.47
C ALA A 138 8.71 15.46 -8.47
N LYS A 139 8.47 15.25 -9.77
CA LYS A 139 9.07 16.11 -10.79
C LYS A 139 8.48 17.52 -10.81
N PHE A 140 7.17 17.65 -10.61
CA PHE A 140 6.53 18.96 -10.58
C PHE A 140 7.00 19.80 -9.38
N ILE A 141 7.20 19.18 -8.22
CA ILE A 141 7.80 19.81 -7.04
C ILE A 141 9.25 20.22 -7.35
N ASP A 142 10.06 19.33 -7.93
CA ASP A 142 11.46 19.61 -8.29
C ASP A 142 11.57 20.84 -9.21
N ASN A 143 10.72 20.94 -10.23
CA ASN A 143 10.69 22.08 -11.15
C ASN A 143 10.30 23.41 -10.48
N ASN A 144 9.61 23.37 -9.33
CA ASN A 144 9.13 24.56 -8.60
C ASN A 144 9.80 24.72 -7.23
N LYS A 145 10.88 23.97 -6.96
CA LYS A 145 11.48 23.83 -5.63
C LYS A 145 11.89 25.16 -5.01
N GLU A 146 12.51 26.04 -5.78
CA GLU A 146 12.99 27.36 -5.30
C GLU A 146 11.84 28.26 -4.83
N LYS A 147 10.66 28.09 -5.41
CA LYS A 147 9.48 28.92 -5.19
C LYS A 147 8.37 28.19 -4.42
N ILE A 148 8.67 27.03 -3.81
CA ILE A 148 7.68 26.17 -3.16
C ILE A 148 6.91 26.86 -2.03
N ASN A 149 7.50 27.88 -1.41
CA ASN A 149 6.90 28.65 -0.31
C ASN A 149 6.15 29.91 -0.78
N GLU A 150 6.16 30.24 -2.07
CA GLU A 150 5.34 31.31 -2.64
C GLU A 150 3.87 30.84 -2.73
N PRO A 151 2.89 31.60 -2.22
CA PRO A 151 1.50 31.14 -2.14
C PRO A 151 0.90 30.67 -3.48
N PHE A 152 1.19 31.38 -4.58
CA PHE A 152 0.66 31.02 -5.90
C PHE A 152 1.31 29.76 -6.47
N THR A 153 2.62 29.58 -6.24
CA THR A 153 3.35 28.37 -6.65
C THR A 153 2.91 27.18 -5.82
N LEU A 154 2.74 27.34 -4.50
CA LEU A 154 2.19 26.31 -3.63
C LEU A 154 0.78 25.91 -4.06
N LEU A 155 -0.08 26.87 -4.39
CA LEU A 155 -1.43 26.59 -4.89
C LEU A 155 -1.39 25.75 -6.18
N LYS A 156 -0.49 26.07 -7.13
CA LYS A 156 -0.30 25.25 -8.34
C LYS A 156 0.11 23.82 -8.02
N ILE A 157 1.06 23.64 -7.10
CA ILE A 157 1.50 22.30 -6.67
C ILE A 157 0.34 21.55 -6.01
N LEU A 158 -0.41 22.19 -5.12
CA LEU A 158 -1.56 21.59 -4.47
C LEU A 158 -2.65 21.20 -5.48
N MET A 159 -3.00 22.06 -6.43
CA MET A 159 -3.97 21.72 -7.47
C MET A 159 -3.50 20.52 -8.31
N PHE A 160 -2.23 20.51 -8.71
CA PHE A 160 -1.66 19.41 -9.47
C PHE A 160 -1.68 18.10 -8.67
N SER A 161 -1.31 18.12 -7.39
CA SER A 161 -1.26 16.94 -6.53
C SER A 161 -2.64 16.45 -6.07
N LEU A 162 -3.59 17.35 -5.80
CA LEU A 162 -4.91 17.02 -5.23
C LEU A 162 -5.98 16.73 -6.29
N ALA A 163 -5.79 17.10 -7.56
CA ALA A 163 -6.70 16.71 -8.63
C ALA A 163 -6.99 15.20 -8.71
N PRO A 164 -5.99 14.27 -8.69
CA PRO A 164 -6.28 12.84 -8.66
C PRO A 164 -6.98 12.41 -7.36
N VAL A 165 -6.71 13.07 -6.23
CA VAL A 165 -7.40 12.80 -4.96
C VAL A 165 -8.89 13.12 -5.07
N ALA A 166 -9.25 14.23 -5.72
CA ALA A 166 -10.64 14.59 -5.98
C ALA A 166 -11.35 13.52 -6.82
N LEU A 167 -10.71 13.02 -7.89
CA LEU A 167 -11.26 11.94 -8.71
C LEU A 167 -11.49 10.64 -7.92
N ILE A 168 -10.58 10.29 -7.01
CA ILE A 168 -10.72 9.11 -6.14
C ILE A 168 -11.85 9.29 -5.13
N LEU A 169 -11.99 10.48 -4.53
CA LEU A 169 -13.10 10.78 -3.62
C LEU A 169 -14.46 10.73 -4.32
N MET A 170 -14.51 11.00 -5.63
CA MET A 170 -15.70 10.81 -6.46
C MET A 170 -16.01 9.32 -6.73
N GLN A 171 -15.06 8.40 -6.49
CA GLN A 171 -15.23 6.92 -6.59
C GLN A 171 -15.69 6.27 -5.27
N PRO A 172 -16.23 7.05 -4.34
CA PRO A 172 -16.27 6.79 -2.89
C PRO A 172 -15.12 6.04 -2.19
N ASP A 173 -13.87 6.08 -2.71
CA ASP A 173 -12.74 5.33 -2.13
C ASP A 173 -11.90 6.19 -1.16
N PHE A 174 -12.38 6.30 0.08
CA PHE A 174 -11.72 7.11 1.12
C PHE A 174 -10.36 6.55 1.58
N GLY A 175 -10.22 5.21 1.63
CA GLY A 175 -8.99 4.55 2.06
C GLY A 175 -7.85 4.92 1.12
N THR A 176 -8.05 4.72 -0.18
CA THR A 176 -7.10 5.11 -1.22
C THR A 176 -6.82 6.62 -1.19
N ALA A 177 -7.85 7.47 -1.10
CA ALA A 177 -7.64 8.92 -1.05
C ALA A 177 -6.73 9.36 0.10
N THR A 178 -6.85 8.71 1.27
CA THR A 178 -6.02 9.01 2.44
C THR A 178 -4.56 8.62 2.22
N VAL A 179 -4.30 7.50 1.55
CA VAL A 179 -2.93 7.09 1.13
C VAL A 179 -2.31 8.18 0.24
N PHE A 180 -3.06 8.71 -0.73
CA PHE A 180 -2.58 9.78 -1.61
C PHE A 180 -2.24 11.04 -0.85
N MET A 181 -3.17 11.51 -0.02
CA MET A 181 -2.96 12.70 0.81
C MET A 181 -1.72 12.53 1.69
N PHE A 182 -1.51 11.35 2.27
CA PHE A 182 -0.36 11.08 3.13
C PHE A 182 0.97 11.17 2.38
N PHE A 183 1.14 10.47 1.26
CA PHE A 183 2.43 10.54 0.55
C PHE A 183 2.68 11.93 -0.06
N ILE A 184 1.64 12.63 -0.54
CA ILE A 184 1.77 14.00 -1.06
C ILE A 184 2.25 14.93 0.06
N PHE A 185 1.65 14.82 1.24
CA PHE A 185 2.03 15.60 2.41
C PHE A 185 3.50 15.38 2.78
N ILE A 186 3.94 14.11 2.88
CA ILE A 186 5.32 13.79 3.22
C ILE A 186 6.29 14.28 2.14
N MET A 187 5.94 14.16 0.85
CA MET A 187 6.77 14.68 -0.24
C MET A 187 6.93 16.21 -0.17
N LEU A 188 5.86 16.94 0.10
CA LEU A 188 5.91 18.41 0.27
C LEU A 188 6.75 18.82 1.48
N PHE A 189 6.62 18.10 2.59
CA PHE A 189 7.43 18.33 3.79
C PHE A 189 8.92 18.13 3.50
N ILE A 190 9.30 17.01 2.88
CA ILE A 190 10.70 16.75 2.50
C ILE A 190 11.19 17.73 1.42
N ALA A 191 10.28 18.22 0.57
CA ALA A 191 10.57 19.28 -0.37
C ALA A 191 10.76 20.67 0.29
N GLY A 192 10.79 20.78 1.61
CA GLY A 192 11.15 22.03 2.30
C GLY A 192 10.01 23.04 2.35
N LEU A 193 8.76 22.58 2.26
CA LEU A 193 7.61 23.41 2.58
C LEU A 193 7.70 23.89 4.03
N ASN A 194 7.50 25.18 4.26
CA ASN A 194 7.57 25.76 5.60
C ASN A 194 6.54 25.10 6.53
N ILE A 195 6.99 24.70 7.72
CA ILE A 195 6.15 24.04 8.74
C ILE A 195 4.90 24.85 9.10
N LYS A 196 4.94 26.19 8.94
CA LYS A 196 3.76 27.05 9.14
C LYS A 196 2.58 26.65 8.26
N TYR A 197 2.81 26.36 6.97
CA TYR A 197 1.74 25.93 6.06
C TYR A 197 1.17 24.56 6.44
N ILE A 198 2.03 23.67 6.95
CA ILE A 198 1.61 22.38 7.47
C ILE A 198 0.74 22.56 8.72
N LEU A 199 1.15 23.42 9.66
CA LEU A 199 0.37 23.73 10.85
C LEU A 199 -0.96 24.39 10.49
N TYR A 200 -0.99 25.28 9.49
CA TYR A 200 -2.23 25.86 8.98
C TYR A 200 -3.15 24.81 8.37
N ALA A 201 -2.63 23.87 7.58
CA ALA A 201 -3.41 22.79 6.99
C ALA A 201 -3.99 21.85 8.06
N VAL A 202 -3.19 21.44 9.05
CA VAL A 202 -3.63 20.61 10.17
C VAL A 202 -4.66 21.36 11.02
N GLY A 203 -4.40 22.62 11.35
CA GLY A 203 -5.31 23.48 12.11
C GLY A 203 -6.64 23.66 11.38
N ALA A 204 -6.61 23.99 10.09
CA ALA A 204 -7.81 24.11 9.26
C ALA A 204 -8.59 22.78 9.19
N GLY A 205 -7.89 21.65 9.06
CA GLY A 205 -8.48 20.32 9.10
C GLY A 205 -9.24 20.06 10.40
N LEU A 206 -8.60 20.30 11.54
CA LEU A 206 -9.22 20.12 12.86
C LEU A 206 -10.42 21.05 13.07
N ILE A 207 -10.29 22.33 12.70
CA ILE A 207 -11.37 23.32 12.80
C ILE A 207 -12.54 22.97 11.88
N SER A 208 -12.28 22.31 10.75
CA SER A 208 -13.33 21.88 9.83
C SER A 208 -14.12 20.66 10.31
N LEU A 209 -13.62 19.89 11.30
CA LEU A 209 -14.26 18.64 11.76
C LEU A 209 -15.72 18.81 12.21
N PRO A 210 -16.12 19.84 13.00
CA PRO A 210 -17.51 20.02 13.38
C PRO A 210 -18.41 20.32 12.18
N VAL A 211 -17.93 21.13 11.23
CA VAL A 211 -18.66 21.47 10.01
C VAL A 211 -18.80 20.23 9.11
N LEU A 212 -17.73 19.46 8.95
CA LEU A 212 -17.73 18.20 8.23
C LEU A 212 -18.74 17.23 8.85
N TRP A 213 -18.71 17.08 10.17
CA TRP A 213 -19.62 16.20 10.90
C TRP A 213 -21.07 16.64 10.79
N LEU A 214 -21.38 17.92 10.94
CA LEU A 214 -22.77 18.38 10.95
C LEU A 214 -23.38 18.42 9.54
N PHE A 215 -22.63 18.87 8.53
CA PHE A 215 -23.20 19.26 7.24
C PHE A 215 -22.72 18.45 6.03
N LEU A 216 -21.54 17.81 6.07
CA LEU A 216 -20.93 17.21 4.87
C LEU A 216 -20.87 15.68 4.90
N LEU A 217 -20.67 15.07 6.07
CA LEU A 217 -20.60 13.62 6.19
C LEU A 217 -21.97 12.97 6.00
N LYS A 218 -22.02 12.00 5.08
CA LYS A 218 -23.20 11.15 4.86
C LYS A 218 -23.40 10.19 6.05
N GLY A 219 -24.61 9.67 6.23
CA GLY A 219 -24.96 8.75 7.32
C GLY A 219 -23.96 7.60 7.49
N TYR A 220 -23.71 6.86 6.41
CA TYR A 220 -22.75 5.74 6.41
C TYR A 220 -21.32 6.13 6.80
N GLN A 221 -20.88 7.36 6.49
CA GLN A 221 -19.53 7.84 6.85
C GLN A 221 -19.44 8.12 8.36
N LYS A 222 -20.51 8.68 8.94
CA LYS A 222 -20.63 8.86 10.40
C LYS A 222 -20.68 7.53 11.11
N ASP A 223 -21.40 6.56 10.54
CA ASP A 223 -21.54 5.23 11.13
C ASP A 223 -20.20 4.48 11.16
N ARG A 224 -19.34 4.60 10.14
CA ARG A 224 -17.96 4.08 10.20
C ARG A 224 -17.16 4.65 11.37
N ILE A 225 -17.29 5.95 11.66
CA ILE A 225 -16.60 6.60 12.79
C ILE A 225 -17.20 6.12 14.12
N ARG A 226 -18.52 5.99 14.23
CA ARG A 226 -19.19 5.49 15.43
C ARG A 226 -18.84 4.04 15.71
N VAL A 227 -18.88 3.18 14.70
CA VAL A 227 -18.49 1.75 14.81
C VAL A 227 -17.02 1.59 15.16
N PHE A 228 -16.15 2.50 14.73
CA PHE A 228 -14.77 2.52 15.20
C PHE A 228 -14.66 2.83 16.71
N LEU A 229 -15.40 3.82 17.21
CA LEU A 229 -15.40 4.21 18.63
C LEU A 229 -16.08 3.16 19.51
N ASP A 230 -17.17 2.57 19.02
CA ASP A 230 -17.91 1.50 19.66
C ASP A 230 -18.27 0.41 18.64
N PRO A 231 -17.43 -0.65 18.52
CA PRO A 231 -17.67 -1.77 17.62
C PRO A 231 -18.96 -2.54 17.91
N SER A 232 -19.56 -2.40 19.09
CA SER A 232 -20.80 -3.10 19.43
C SER A 232 -22.02 -2.57 18.65
N LEU A 233 -21.93 -1.34 18.12
CA LEU A 233 -22.97 -0.70 17.31
C LEU A 233 -23.22 -1.41 15.97
N ASP A 234 -22.25 -2.19 15.48
CA ASP A 234 -22.36 -2.99 14.27
C ASP A 234 -21.76 -4.40 14.49
N ALA A 235 -22.44 -5.16 15.34
CA ALA A 235 -22.04 -6.51 15.75
C ALA A 235 -22.12 -7.57 14.63
N MET A 236 -22.60 -7.22 13.43
CA MET A 236 -22.69 -8.13 12.28
C MET A 236 -21.89 -7.66 11.05
N GLY A 237 -21.48 -6.39 10.99
CA GLY A 237 -20.72 -5.81 9.88
C GLY A 237 -19.26 -5.49 10.23
N ALA A 238 -18.87 -4.22 10.13
CA ALA A 238 -17.49 -3.78 10.32
C ALA A 238 -17.03 -3.95 11.78
N GLY A 239 -17.92 -3.74 12.76
CA GLY A 239 -17.63 -3.92 14.17
C GLY A 239 -17.30 -5.38 14.51
N TYR A 240 -18.04 -6.33 13.92
CA TYR A 240 -17.76 -7.76 14.02
C TYR A 240 -16.34 -8.11 13.56
N GLN A 241 -15.90 -7.61 12.41
CA GLN A 241 -14.56 -7.88 11.88
C GLN A 241 -13.45 -7.42 12.83
N VAL A 242 -13.59 -6.22 13.40
CA VAL A 242 -12.63 -5.69 14.38
C VAL A 242 -12.61 -6.53 15.66
N ILE A 243 -13.77 -6.92 16.19
CA ILE A 243 -13.88 -7.75 17.39
C ILE A 243 -13.20 -9.10 17.16
N GLN A 244 -13.50 -9.77 16.06
CA GLN A 244 -12.90 -11.07 15.74
C GLN A 244 -11.40 -10.96 15.47
N SER A 245 -10.96 -9.88 14.85
CA SER A 245 -9.53 -9.60 14.64
C SER A 245 -8.78 -9.48 15.97
N LYS A 246 -9.33 -8.73 16.94
CA LYS A 246 -8.76 -8.61 18.29
C LYS A 246 -8.71 -9.95 19.03
N ILE A 247 -9.77 -10.75 18.93
CA ILE A 247 -9.81 -12.10 19.53
C ILE A 247 -8.75 -13.00 18.88
N ALA A 248 -8.64 -12.99 17.56
CA ALA A 248 -7.66 -13.78 16.81
C ALA A 248 -6.23 -13.47 17.29
N ILE A 249 -5.85 -12.19 17.26
CA ILE A 249 -4.54 -11.70 17.71
C ILE A 249 -4.29 -12.08 19.17
N GLY A 250 -5.26 -11.83 20.06
CA GLY A 250 -5.13 -12.17 21.48
C GLY A 250 -4.96 -13.67 21.74
N SER A 251 -5.59 -14.50 20.91
CA SER A 251 -5.57 -15.95 21.08
C SER A 251 -4.22 -16.60 20.72
N GLY A 252 -3.41 -15.94 19.89
CA GLY A 252 -2.10 -16.43 19.49
C GLY A 252 -1.02 -16.31 20.57
N LYS A 253 -1.22 -15.49 21.61
CA LYS A 253 -0.24 -15.31 22.70
C LYS A 253 1.17 -15.00 22.11
N ILE A 254 2.23 -15.55 22.70
CA ILE A 254 3.62 -15.30 22.27
C ILE A 254 3.99 -16.10 21.02
N LEU A 255 3.67 -17.39 20.99
CA LEU A 255 4.16 -18.36 19.98
C LEU A 255 3.18 -18.63 18.83
N GLY A 256 1.93 -18.19 18.95
CA GLY A 256 0.86 -18.51 18.02
C GLY A 256 0.20 -19.84 18.33
N ARG A 257 -0.89 -20.12 17.61
CA ARG A 257 -1.56 -21.42 17.60
C ARG A 257 -0.90 -22.44 16.67
N GLY A 258 0.02 -22.00 15.82
CA GLY A 258 0.59 -22.76 14.72
C GLY A 258 -0.10 -22.47 13.39
N LEU A 259 0.67 -22.51 12.30
CA LEU A 259 0.13 -22.35 10.94
C LEU A 259 -0.97 -23.38 10.69
N PHE A 260 -2.05 -22.95 10.04
CA PHE A 260 -3.24 -23.75 9.73
C PHE A 260 -4.08 -24.19 10.94
N HIS A 261 -3.79 -23.67 12.13
CA HIS A 261 -4.46 -24.01 13.39
C HIS A 261 -5.19 -22.83 14.03
N GLY A 262 -5.29 -21.68 13.34
CA GLY A 262 -6.06 -20.52 13.82
C GLY A 262 -7.55 -20.84 13.90
N VAL A 263 -8.18 -20.61 15.05
CA VAL A 263 -9.62 -20.89 15.21
C VAL A 263 -10.44 -19.85 14.44
N GLN A 264 -10.13 -18.56 14.62
CA GLN A 264 -10.84 -17.50 13.92
C GLN A 264 -10.60 -17.56 12.41
N THR A 265 -9.35 -17.84 12.05
CA THR A 265 -8.92 -18.00 10.67
C THR A 265 -9.60 -19.21 10.01
N GLN A 266 -9.46 -20.42 10.54
CA GLN A 266 -9.85 -21.66 9.84
C GLN A 266 -11.37 -21.92 9.87
N TYR A 267 -12.09 -21.45 10.89
CA TYR A 267 -13.54 -21.59 10.97
C TYR A 267 -14.33 -20.46 10.27
N GLY A 268 -13.63 -19.49 9.68
CA GLY A 268 -14.27 -18.44 8.88
C GLY A 268 -14.99 -17.38 9.70
N PHE A 269 -14.66 -17.28 10.99
CA PHE A 269 -15.19 -16.24 11.87
C PHE A 269 -14.64 -14.86 11.54
N LEU A 270 -13.51 -14.76 10.85
CA LEU A 270 -12.93 -13.51 10.37
C LEU A 270 -13.14 -13.36 8.85
N PRO A 271 -14.09 -12.52 8.40
CA PRO A 271 -14.25 -12.13 7.00
C PRO A 271 -12.99 -11.42 6.48
N GLU A 272 -12.74 -11.46 5.17
CA GLU A 272 -11.61 -10.77 4.52
C GLU A 272 -10.22 -11.03 5.17
N LYS A 273 -10.07 -12.17 5.85
CA LYS A 273 -8.84 -12.59 6.54
C LYS A 273 -7.60 -12.70 5.65
N HIS A 274 -7.77 -12.87 4.34
CA HIS A 274 -6.65 -13.08 3.42
C HIS A 274 -6.23 -11.77 2.71
N THR A 275 -7.04 -10.72 2.82
CA THR A 275 -6.85 -9.39 2.24
C THR A 275 -6.57 -8.40 3.37
N ASP A 276 -7.61 -7.78 3.92
CA ASP A 276 -7.52 -6.60 4.80
C ASP A 276 -7.18 -6.96 6.24
N PHE A 277 -7.50 -8.19 6.66
CA PHE A 277 -7.27 -8.66 8.03
C PHE A 277 -6.15 -9.70 8.16
N ILE A 278 -5.23 -9.76 7.18
CA ILE A 278 -4.14 -10.75 7.16
C ILE A 278 -3.23 -10.67 8.40
N PHE A 279 -3.03 -9.48 8.96
CA PHE A 279 -2.22 -9.33 10.18
C PHE A 279 -2.85 -10.05 11.39
N ALA A 280 -4.18 -10.17 11.43
CA ALA A 280 -4.86 -10.93 12.47
C ALA A 280 -4.56 -12.44 12.38
N VAL A 281 -4.43 -12.97 11.16
CA VAL A 281 -4.01 -14.35 10.91
C VAL A 281 -2.58 -14.57 11.42
N ILE A 282 -1.68 -13.62 11.17
CA ILE A 282 -0.30 -13.66 11.68
C ILE A 282 -0.30 -13.67 13.20
N GLY A 283 -1.06 -12.75 13.82
CA GLY A 283 -1.18 -12.67 15.27
C GLY A 283 -1.75 -13.97 15.88
N GLU A 284 -2.75 -14.58 15.24
CA GLU A 284 -3.35 -15.83 15.73
C GLU A 284 -2.43 -17.04 15.57
N GLU A 285 -1.85 -17.23 14.39
CA GLU A 285 -1.15 -18.47 14.03
C GLU A 285 0.34 -18.44 14.39
N LEU A 286 0.98 -17.28 14.30
CA LEU A 286 2.42 -17.11 14.57
C LEU A 286 2.70 -16.31 15.86
N GLY A 287 1.65 -15.77 16.49
CA GLY A 287 1.75 -15.07 17.77
C GLY A 287 2.51 -13.75 17.68
N LEU A 288 2.88 -13.24 18.85
CA LEU A 288 3.70 -12.04 18.98
C LEU A 288 5.03 -12.14 18.23
N ILE A 289 5.70 -13.29 18.28
CA ILE A 289 6.99 -13.48 17.61
C ILE A 289 6.84 -13.34 16.09
N GLY A 290 5.80 -13.95 15.51
CA GLY A 290 5.50 -13.80 14.08
C GLY A 290 5.31 -12.33 13.68
N GLY A 291 4.53 -11.59 14.46
CA GLY A 291 4.31 -10.16 14.26
C GLY A 291 5.61 -9.34 14.37
N LEU A 292 6.46 -9.61 15.36
CA LEU A 292 7.73 -8.91 15.53
C LEU A 292 8.72 -9.17 14.39
N VAL A 293 8.79 -10.41 13.88
CA VAL A 293 9.60 -10.74 12.70
C VAL A 293 9.13 -9.97 11.48
N LEU A 294 7.82 -9.87 11.27
CA LEU A 294 7.25 -9.09 10.17
C LEU A 294 7.60 -7.60 10.30
N LEU A 295 7.40 -7.01 11.49
CA LEU A 295 7.74 -5.62 11.77
C LEU A 295 9.22 -5.33 11.57
N LEU A 296 10.10 -6.27 11.93
CA LEU A 296 11.54 -6.16 11.69
C LEU A 296 11.86 -6.13 10.19
N LEU A 297 11.25 -6.99 9.38
CA LEU A 297 11.43 -6.99 7.92
C LEU A 297 10.95 -5.67 7.30
N TYR A 298 9.80 -5.16 7.73
CA TYR A 298 9.33 -3.84 7.29
C TYR A 298 10.25 -2.72 7.73
N PHE A 299 10.78 -2.76 8.96
CA PHE A 299 11.74 -1.78 9.44
C PHE A 299 12.99 -1.77 8.56
N ILE A 300 13.57 -2.94 8.25
CA ILE A 300 14.74 -3.05 7.36
C ILE A 300 14.41 -2.46 6.00
N MET A 301 13.28 -2.84 5.39
CA MET A 301 12.84 -2.32 4.10
C MET A 301 12.73 -0.79 4.12
N LEU A 302 11.94 -0.22 5.04
CA LEU A 302 11.74 1.23 5.14
C LEU A 302 13.06 1.96 5.39
N TYR A 303 13.92 1.41 6.26
CA TYR A 303 15.24 1.97 6.52
C TYR A 303 16.11 2.04 5.25
N ARG A 304 16.11 0.98 4.42
CA ARG A 304 16.80 0.99 3.13
C ARG A 304 16.20 2.02 2.17
N LEU A 305 14.87 2.15 2.09
CA LEU A 305 14.22 3.19 1.28
C LEU A 305 14.71 4.59 1.68
N ILE A 306 14.77 4.90 2.97
CA ILE A 306 15.26 6.19 3.47
C ILE A 306 16.75 6.41 3.14
N ILE A 307 17.59 5.38 3.25
CA ILE A 307 19.01 5.47 2.83
C ILE A 307 19.12 5.78 1.33
N ILE A 308 18.32 5.12 0.49
CA ILE A 308 18.33 5.34 -0.96
C ILE A 308 17.86 6.75 -1.29
N ALA A 309 16.80 7.24 -0.63
CA ALA A 309 16.29 8.59 -0.81
C ALA A 309 17.33 9.66 -0.44
N LYS A 310 18.05 9.49 0.69
CA LYS A 310 19.11 10.40 1.15
C LYS A 310 20.31 10.43 0.22
N ASN A 311 20.64 9.29 -0.38
CA ASN A 311 21.78 9.16 -1.29
C ASN A 311 21.40 9.36 -2.76
N SER A 312 20.19 9.85 -3.05
CA SER A 312 19.76 10.07 -4.43
C SER A 312 20.55 11.20 -5.09
N LYS A 313 20.74 11.10 -6.41
CA LYS A 313 21.52 12.07 -7.20
C LYS A 313 20.83 13.44 -7.27
N ASP A 314 19.50 13.44 -7.31
CA ASP A 314 18.67 14.64 -7.48
C ASP A 314 17.39 14.57 -6.64
N LEU A 315 16.71 15.71 -6.53
CA LEU A 315 15.51 15.84 -5.71
C LEU A 315 14.33 15.05 -6.27
N THR A 316 14.17 14.92 -7.60
CA THR A 316 13.11 14.09 -8.19
C THR A 316 13.27 12.64 -7.74
N GLY A 317 14.48 12.08 -7.88
CA GLY A 317 14.79 10.72 -7.43
C GLY A 317 14.55 10.54 -5.93
N SER A 318 14.97 11.51 -5.11
CA SER A 318 14.74 11.47 -3.65
C SER A 318 13.25 11.47 -3.32
N LEU A 319 12.46 12.37 -3.93
CA LEU A 319 11.02 12.50 -3.68
C LEU A 319 10.22 11.29 -4.17
N ILE A 320 10.62 10.64 -5.27
CA ILE A 320 9.99 9.38 -5.70
C ILE A 320 10.15 8.31 -4.63
N VAL A 321 11.37 8.11 -4.12
CA VAL A 321 11.64 7.10 -3.09
C VAL A 321 10.91 7.43 -1.78
N ILE A 322 10.88 8.70 -1.39
CA ILE A 322 10.13 9.17 -0.22
C ILE A 322 8.62 8.96 -0.39
N GLY A 323 8.05 9.28 -1.57
CA GLY A 323 6.64 9.06 -1.86
C GLY A 323 6.27 7.58 -1.77
N ILE A 324 7.10 6.69 -2.33
CA ILE A 324 6.91 5.24 -2.24
C ILE A 324 7.04 4.76 -0.79
N ALA A 325 8.04 5.24 -0.05
CA ALA A 325 8.23 4.89 1.37
C ALA A 325 7.05 5.34 2.24
N ALA A 326 6.53 6.55 2.00
CA ALA A 326 5.37 7.09 2.70
C ALA A 326 4.08 6.33 2.36
N MET A 327 3.88 5.97 1.09
CA MET A 327 2.78 5.13 0.67
C MET A 327 2.82 3.78 1.39
N ILE A 328 3.94 3.06 1.31
CA ILE A 328 4.10 1.74 1.92
C ILE A 328 3.96 1.81 3.45
N SER A 329 4.56 2.82 4.10
CA SER A 329 4.45 2.97 5.55
C SER A 329 3.02 3.26 6.00
N PHE A 330 2.26 4.05 5.24
CA PHE A 330 0.85 4.30 5.55
C PHE A 330 0.03 3.02 5.45
N HIS A 331 0.20 2.23 4.39
CA HIS A 331 -0.45 0.92 4.25
C HIS A 331 -0.12 -0.02 5.43
N ILE A 332 1.13 -0.03 5.91
CA ILE A 332 1.54 -0.86 7.06
C ILE A 332 0.87 -0.38 8.36
N ILE A 333 0.95 0.92 8.64
CA ILE A 333 0.42 1.51 9.88
C ILE A 333 -1.09 1.38 9.93
N GLU A 334 -1.77 1.68 8.83
CA GLU A 334 -3.23 1.63 8.77
C GLU A 334 -3.72 0.17 8.91
N ASN A 335 -3.17 -0.78 8.14
CA ASN A 335 -3.63 -2.16 8.18
C ASN A 335 -3.44 -2.81 9.57
N ILE A 336 -2.24 -2.65 10.15
CA ILE A 336 -1.97 -3.15 11.51
C ILE A 336 -2.82 -2.37 12.54
N GLY A 337 -2.99 -1.07 12.34
CA GLY A 337 -3.83 -0.22 13.19
C GLY A 337 -5.30 -0.67 13.20
N MET A 338 -5.91 -0.93 12.04
CA MET A 338 -7.30 -1.35 11.95
C MET A 338 -7.54 -2.75 12.51
N THR A 339 -6.62 -3.69 12.28
CA THR A 339 -6.71 -5.06 12.82
C THR A 339 -6.56 -5.09 14.35
N MET A 340 -5.74 -4.21 14.92
CA MET A 340 -5.68 -4.01 16.37
C MET A 340 -6.82 -3.13 16.92
N GLY A 341 -7.66 -2.57 16.06
CA GLY A 341 -8.72 -1.60 16.40
C GLY A 341 -8.22 -0.31 17.02
N LEU A 342 -7.04 0.15 16.59
CA LEU A 342 -6.45 1.47 16.87
C LEU A 342 -6.81 2.50 15.80
N MET A 343 -7.23 2.06 14.61
CA MET A 343 -7.70 2.89 13.51
C MET A 343 -9.04 2.37 12.94
N PRO A 344 -9.84 3.22 12.28
CA PRO A 344 -11.06 2.78 11.59
C PRO A 344 -10.74 1.76 10.49
N VAL A 345 -11.68 0.85 10.21
CA VAL A 345 -11.56 -0.11 9.10
C VAL A 345 -11.69 0.63 7.77
N THR A 346 -10.60 0.70 6.99
CA THR A 346 -10.62 1.36 5.67
C THR A 346 -10.40 0.42 4.49
N GLY A 347 -10.10 -0.86 4.73
CA GLY A 347 -9.97 -1.89 3.68
C GLY A 347 -8.67 -1.77 2.88
N ILE A 348 -7.59 -1.36 3.54
CA ILE A 348 -6.29 -1.18 2.90
C ILE A 348 -5.44 -2.44 3.16
N PRO A 349 -4.90 -3.07 2.10
CA PRO A 349 -4.11 -4.28 2.24
C PRO A 349 -2.69 -4.01 2.76
N LEU A 350 -2.12 -5.03 3.41
CA LEU A 350 -0.77 -5.04 3.97
C LEU A 350 0.28 -5.34 2.88
N PRO A 351 1.26 -4.44 2.61
CA PRO A 351 2.18 -4.55 1.47
C PRO A 351 2.99 -5.85 1.46
N PHE A 352 3.08 -6.51 0.31
CA PHE A 352 3.79 -7.80 0.11
C PHE A 352 3.21 -9.02 0.85
N ILE A 353 2.26 -8.84 1.76
CA ILE A 353 1.71 -9.90 2.61
C ILE A 353 0.28 -10.24 2.23
N SER A 354 -0.60 -9.24 2.14
CA SER A 354 -2.01 -9.43 1.77
C SER A 354 -2.17 -9.99 0.36
N TYR A 355 -3.24 -10.76 0.19
CA TYR A 355 -3.70 -11.16 -1.13
C TYR A 355 -4.12 -9.94 -1.94
N GLY A 356 -3.67 -9.87 -3.19
CA GLY A 356 -4.06 -8.82 -4.13
C GLY A 356 -3.09 -8.76 -5.29
N GLY A 357 -3.47 -9.30 -6.45
CA GLY A 357 -2.56 -9.42 -7.59
C GLY A 357 -2.02 -8.07 -8.08
N THR A 358 -2.92 -7.13 -8.38
CA THR A 358 -2.54 -5.77 -8.79
C THR A 358 -1.77 -5.03 -7.69
N PHE A 359 -2.18 -5.19 -6.43
CA PHE A 359 -1.52 -4.57 -5.29
C PHE A 359 -0.07 -5.05 -5.10
N LEU A 360 0.16 -6.37 -5.15
CA LEU A 360 1.51 -6.94 -5.08
C LEU A 360 2.36 -6.48 -6.25
N LEU A 361 1.81 -6.53 -7.48
CA LEU A 361 2.51 -6.10 -8.68
C LEU A 361 2.91 -4.61 -8.59
N ALA A 362 2.00 -3.73 -8.17
CA ALA A 362 2.26 -2.30 -7.99
C ALA A 362 3.36 -2.04 -6.94
N ASN A 363 3.33 -2.75 -5.81
CA ASN A 363 4.39 -2.65 -4.81
C ASN A 363 5.75 -3.12 -5.35
N LEU A 364 5.80 -4.22 -6.11
CA LEU A 364 7.05 -4.70 -6.73
C LEU A 364 7.58 -3.74 -7.81
N ILE A 365 6.69 -3.16 -8.63
CA ILE A 365 7.04 -2.08 -9.57
C ILE A 365 7.65 -0.88 -8.83
N SER A 366 7.06 -0.49 -7.70
CA SER A 366 7.56 0.59 -6.85
C SER A 366 8.98 0.30 -6.35
N ILE A 367 9.24 -0.93 -5.88
CA ILE A 367 10.59 -1.37 -5.50
C ILE A 367 11.56 -1.34 -6.69
N GLY A 368 11.12 -1.77 -7.88
CA GLY A 368 11.91 -1.70 -9.10
C GLY A 368 12.37 -0.28 -9.43
N LEU A 369 11.48 0.70 -9.29
CA LEU A 369 11.81 2.13 -9.43
C LEU A 369 12.80 2.61 -8.36
N VAL A 370 12.61 2.21 -7.09
CA VAL A 370 13.54 2.58 -6.02
C VAL A 370 14.94 2.02 -6.27
N LEU A 371 15.05 0.75 -6.68
CA LEU A 371 16.32 0.11 -7.01
C LEU A 371 16.99 0.81 -8.21
N SER A 372 16.20 1.18 -9.23
CA SER A 372 16.67 1.96 -10.37
C SER A 372 17.32 3.29 -9.94
N ILE A 373 16.70 3.99 -8.99
CA ILE A 373 17.23 5.25 -8.42
C ILE A 373 18.51 4.98 -7.62
N GLY A 374 18.51 3.97 -6.74
CA GLY A 374 19.67 3.61 -5.91
C GLY A 374 20.91 3.22 -6.72
N MET A 375 20.74 2.57 -7.87
CA MET A 375 21.83 2.20 -8.77
C MET A 375 22.47 3.41 -9.49
N ARG A 376 21.74 4.52 -9.64
CA ARG A 376 22.12 5.72 -10.41
C ARG A 376 22.43 6.94 -9.53
N LYS A 377 22.95 6.71 -8.32
CA LYS A 377 23.28 7.75 -7.33
C LYS A 377 24.50 8.63 -7.66
N ASP A 378 25.37 8.23 -8.58
CA ASP A 378 26.56 9.03 -8.93
C ASP A 378 26.21 10.06 -10.01
N LYS A 379 26.66 11.30 -9.85
CA LYS A 379 26.72 12.25 -10.97
C LYS A 379 27.73 11.74 -11.98
N LEU A 380 27.36 11.72 -13.26
CA LEU A 380 28.32 11.49 -14.35
C LEU A 380 29.28 12.68 -14.33
N ASN A 381 30.46 12.51 -13.74
CA ASN A 381 31.57 13.43 -13.92
C ASN A 381 32.09 13.17 -15.33
N PHE A 382 31.75 14.07 -16.26
CA PHE A 382 32.36 14.12 -17.59
C PHE A 382 33.63 14.95 -17.55
#